data_AF-A0A816EBQ2-F1
#
_entry.id   AF-A0A816EBQ2-F1
#
_cell.length_a   1.000
_cell.length_b   1.000
_cell.length_c   1.000
_cell.angle_alpha   90.00
_cell.angle_beta   90.00
_cell.angle_gamma   90.00
#
_symmetry.space_group_name_H-M   'P 1'
#
loop_
_entity.id
_entity.type
_entity.pdbx_description
1 polymer ?
#
loop_
_entity_poly.entity_id
_entity_poly.type
_entity_poly.pdbx_seq_one_letter_code
_entity_poly.pdbx_strand_id
1 'polypeptide(L)'
;KRDALIILNADKPEYTTTLAALASFVVVKRSFTSLRFVSEWLTYAQDSRVITDDANVLGPPNYPEFHDHRHDQSILSLLAKKWKLTVYADPSQWGGGAQRPYPTIFDHHRSKN
;
A
#
# COMPACT_ATOMS: atom_id res chain seq x y z
N LYS A 1 -4.53 -7.27 6.22
CA LYS A 1 -4.05 -8.61 6.59
C LYS A 1 -3.00 -8.48 7.67
N ARG A 2 -3.11 -9.24 8.75
CA ARG A 2 -2.24 -9.17 9.92
C ARG A 2 -0.83 -9.67 9.63
N ASP A 3 -0.71 -10.78 8.91
CA ASP A 3 0.59 -11.35 8.55
C ASP A 3 1.46 -10.37 7.77
N ALA A 4 0.88 -9.62 6.84
CA ALA A 4 1.59 -8.57 6.11
C ALA A 4 2.16 -7.50 7.07
N LEU A 5 1.41 -7.07 8.08
CA LEU A 5 1.88 -6.11 9.07
C LEU A 5 3.04 -6.70 9.90
N ILE A 6 2.95 -7.96 10.31
CA ILE A 6 3.99 -8.62 11.11
C ILE A 6 5.26 -8.84 10.28
N ILE A 7 5.15 -9.42 9.08
CA ILE A 7 6.28 -9.75 8.20
C ILE A 7 7.05 -8.49 7.79
N LEU A 8 6.35 -7.38 7.53
CA LEU A 8 6.99 -6.12 7.18
C LEU A 8 7.49 -5.31 8.39
N ASN A 9 7.31 -5.82 9.62
CA ASN A 9 7.58 -5.14 10.88
C ASN A 9 6.84 -3.78 11.00
N ALA A 10 5.58 -3.78 10.58
CA ALA A 10 4.69 -2.63 10.48
C ALA A 10 3.43 -2.79 11.34
N ASP A 11 3.43 -3.70 12.30
CA ASP A 11 2.28 -3.98 13.17
C ASP A 11 2.15 -2.99 14.34
N LYS A 12 1.97 -1.71 14.00
CA LYS A 12 1.90 -0.59 14.95
C LYS A 12 0.89 0.47 14.47
N PRO A 13 0.29 1.26 15.38
CA PRO A 13 -0.70 2.28 15.03
C PRO A 13 -0.25 3.24 13.93
N GLU A 14 1.02 3.65 13.90
CA GLU A 14 1.57 4.57 12.87
C GLU A 14 1.38 4.06 11.42
N TYR A 15 1.27 2.74 11.22
CA TYR A 15 1.02 2.14 9.92
C TYR A 15 -0.47 1.89 9.64
N THR A 16 -1.29 1.71 10.69
CA THR A 16 -2.67 1.24 10.57
C THR A 16 -3.72 2.33 10.75
N THR A 17 -3.39 3.46 11.39
CA THR A 17 -4.28 4.61 11.57
C THR A 17 -4.12 5.68 10.50
N THR A 18 -3.26 5.44 9.52
CA THR A 18 -2.98 6.35 8.40
C THR A 18 -3.46 5.76 7.08
N LEU A 19 -3.86 6.62 6.13
CA LEU A 19 -4.35 6.20 4.83
C LEU A 19 -3.36 5.28 4.09
N ALA A 20 -3.90 4.39 3.27
CA ALA A 20 -3.10 3.55 2.39
C ALA A 20 -2.70 4.32 1.12
N ALA A 21 -1.50 4.06 0.61
CA ALA A 21 -1.12 4.47 -0.73
C ALA A 21 -1.93 3.68 -1.78
N LEU A 22 -2.20 4.29 -2.91
CA LEU A 22 -2.76 3.62 -4.09
C LEU A 22 -1.64 3.00 -4.92
N ALA A 23 -1.89 1.82 -5.49
CA ALA A 23 -0.96 1.15 -6.40
C ALA A 23 -1.44 1.16 -7.86
N SER A 24 -2.63 1.69 -8.16
CA SER A 24 -3.17 1.79 -9.53
C SER A 24 -2.27 2.61 -10.46
N PHE A 25 -1.55 3.59 -9.91
CA PHE A 25 -0.62 4.42 -10.65
C PHE A 25 0.67 4.57 -9.86
N VAL A 26 1.77 4.14 -10.47
CA VAL A 26 3.09 4.25 -9.87
C VAL A 26 4.04 4.83 -10.91
N VAL A 27 4.61 5.99 -10.60
CA VAL A 27 5.61 6.64 -11.43
C VAL A 27 6.94 6.60 -10.69
N VAL A 28 7.94 5.96 -11.30
CA VAL A 28 9.24 5.73 -10.67
C VAL A 28 10.35 6.28 -11.56
N LYS A 29 11.12 7.25 -11.05
CA LYS A 29 12.36 7.68 -11.69
C LYS A 29 13.49 6.73 -11.31
N ARG A 30 14.11 6.08 -12.31
CA ARG A 30 15.20 5.14 -12.10
C ARG A 30 16.37 5.79 -11.35
N SER A 31 16.78 5.13 -10.28
CA SER A 31 17.88 5.47 -9.37
C SER A 31 18.22 4.25 -8.51
N PHE A 32 19.37 4.25 -7.84
CA PHE A 32 19.73 3.18 -6.90
C PHE A 32 18.67 3.02 -5.80
N THR A 33 18.18 4.13 -5.24
CA THR A 33 17.11 4.14 -4.23
C THR A 33 15.83 3.50 -4.75
N SER A 34 15.38 3.89 -5.95
CA SER A 34 14.16 3.33 -6.54
C SER A 34 14.28 1.84 -6.85
N LEU A 35 15.45 1.38 -7.30
CA LEU A 35 15.70 -0.03 -7.59
C LEU A 35 15.63 -0.84 -6.30
N ARG A 36 16.24 -0.35 -5.21
CA ARG A 36 16.16 -1.01 -3.90
C ARG A 36 14.73 -1.08 -3.37
N PHE A 37 13.96 0.01 -3.49
CA PHE A 37 12.57 0.04 -3.05
C PHE A 37 11.71 -0.95 -3.83
N VAL A 38 11.81 -0.94 -5.18
CA VAL A 38 11.04 -1.85 -6.04
C VAL A 38 11.46 -3.31 -5.81
N SER A 39 12.76 -3.58 -5.61
CA SER A 39 13.23 -4.93 -5.27
C SER A 39 12.69 -5.40 -3.91
N GLU A 40 12.65 -4.55 -2.89
CA GLU A 40 12.06 -4.91 -1.59
C GLU A 40 10.55 -5.17 -1.73
N TRP A 41 9.83 -4.35 -2.50
CA TRP A 41 8.41 -4.57 -2.81
C TRP A 41 8.19 -5.93 -3.49
N LEU A 42 8.97 -6.24 -4.53
CA LEU A 42 8.91 -7.52 -5.23
C LEU A 42 9.21 -8.70 -4.30
N THR A 43 10.22 -8.59 -3.43
CA THR A 43 10.56 -9.65 -2.46
C THR A 43 9.37 -9.99 -1.57
N TYR A 44 8.69 -9.01 -0.98
CA TYR A 44 7.51 -9.30 -0.16
C TYR A 44 6.30 -9.74 -0.99
N ALA A 45 6.17 -9.27 -2.22
CA ALA A 45 5.10 -9.70 -3.13
C ALA A 45 5.24 -11.16 -3.57
N GLN A 46 6.40 -11.80 -3.35
CA GLN A 46 6.59 -13.23 -3.60
C GLN A 46 6.27 -14.10 -2.38
N ASP A 47 6.03 -13.51 -1.20
CA ASP A 47 5.62 -14.25 -0.01
C ASP A 47 4.10 -14.45 -0.02
N SER A 48 3.64 -15.70 -0.17
CA SER A 48 2.21 -16.03 -0.23
C SER A 48 1.44 -15.57 1.01
N ARG A 49 2.09 -15.53 2.18
CA ARG A 49 1.48 -15.05 3.43
C ARG A 49 1.18 -13.56 3.39
N VAL A 50 1.84 -12.83 2.50
CA VAL A 50 1.70 -11.38 2.34
C VAL A 50 0.84 -11.02 1.13
N ILE A 51 1.01 -11.70 -0.01
CA ILE A 51 0.40 -11.30 -1.29
C ILE A 51 -0.96 -11.93 -1.59
N THR A 52 -1.44 -12.86 -0.77
CA THR A 52 -2.70 -13.59 -1.03
C THR A 52 -3.76 -13.32 0.03
N ASP A 53 -4.98 -13.76 -0.25
CA ASP A 53 -6.12 -13.76 0.68
C ASP A 53 -6.14 -14.95 1.65
N ASP A 54 -5.10 -15.79 1.67
CA ASP A 54 -5.03 -16.94 2.59
C ASP A 54 -5.17 -16.48 4.06
N ALA A 55 -5.65 -17.37 4.92
CA ALA A 55 -5.75 -17.09 6.36
C ALA A 55 -4.38 -16.70 6.95
N ASN A 56 -4.39 -15.87 8.00
CA ASN A 56 -3.15 -15.56 8.73
C ASN A 56 -2.58 -16.83 9.37
N VAL A 57 -1.26 -17.02 9.24
CA VAL A 57 -0.53 -18.18 9.76
C VAL A 57 0.44 -17.83 10.89
N LEU A 58 0.61 -16.55 11.23
CA LEU A 58 1.56 -16.11 12.27
C LEU A 58 0.96 -16.01 13.67
N GLY A 59 -0.31 -16.39 13.85
CA GLY A 59 -0.98 -16.51 15.15
C GLY A 59 -2.06 -15.45 15.39
N PRO A 60 -1.75 -14.14 15.38
CA PRO A 60 -2.76 -13.12 15.65
C PRO A 60 -3.83 -13.02 14.54
N PRO A 61 -5.10 -12.78 14.90
CA PRO A 61 -6.15 -12.53 13.91
C PRO A 61 -5.97 -11.16 13.25
N ASN A 62 -6.75 -10.92 12.19
CA ASN A 62 -6.87 -9.56 11.65
C ASN A 62 -7.46 -8.61 12.71
N TYR A 63 -7.11 -7.33 12.59
CA TYR A 63 -7.74 -6.27 13.39
C TYR A 63 -9.27 -6.25 13.16
N PRO A 64 -10.10 -5.85 14.15
CA PRO A 64 -11.55 -5.75 13.99
C PRO A 64 -11.99 -4.86 12.82
N GLU A 65 -11.19 -3.84 12.48
CA GLU A 65 -11.43 -2.90 11.39
C GLU A 65 -10.99 -3.44 10.02
N PHE A 66 -10.43 -4.65 9.96
CA PHE A 66 -10.01 -5.26 8.71
C PHE A 66 -11.22 -5.68 7.87
N HIS A 67 -11.37 -5.06 6.70
CA HIS A 67 -12.41 -5.42 5.74
C HIS A 67 -11.91 -6.41 4.70
N ASP A 68 -10.81 -6.06 4.02
CA ASP A 68 -10.32 -6.80 2.87
C ASP A 68 -8.83 -6.55 2.66
N HIS A 69 -8.15 -7.51 2.06
CA HIS A 69 -6.75 -7.36 1.71
C HIS A 69 -6.61 -6.68 0.35
N ARG A 70 -5.52 -5.93 0.18
CA ARG A 70 -5.22 -5.20 -1.06
C ARG A 70 -3.89 -5.65 -1.68
N HIS A 71 -3.45 -6.87 -1.38
CA HIS A 71 -2.31 -7.51 -2.05
C HIS A 71 -1.07 -6.61 -2.11
N ASP A 72 -0.53 -6.42 -3.30
CA ASP A 72 0.64 -5.61 -3.61
C ASP A 72 0.47 -4.15 -3.17
N GLN A 73 -0.74 -3.58 -3.24
CA GLN A 73 -1.01 -2.23 -2.74
C GLN A 73 -0.78 -2.11 -1.23
N SER A 74 -1.12 -3.15 -0.46
CA SER A 74 -0.84 -3.14 0.99
C SER A 74 0.68 -3.12 1.23
N ILE A 75 1.43 -3.92 0.48
CA ILE A 75 2.89 -4.01 0.59
C ILE A 75 3.52 -2.66 0.22
N LEU A 76 3.14 -2.09 -0.92
CA LEU A 76 3.58 -0.78 -1.39
C LEU A 76 3.34 0.30 -0.32
N SER A 77 2.14 0.35 0.24
CA SER A 77 1.77 1.35 1.24
C SER A 77 2.57 1.22 2.53
N LEU A 78 2.83 -0.01 3.00
CA LEU A 78 3.62 -0.23 4.22
C LEU A 78 5.09 0.13 4.00
N LEU A 79 5.66 -0.26 2.86
CA LEU A 79 7.03 0.11 2.50
C LEU A 79 7.19 1.61 2.32
N ALA A 80 6.24 2.30 1.68
CA ALA A 80 6.27 3.75 1.53
C ALA A 80 6.35 4.46 2.90
N LYS A 81 5.57 3.99 3.89
CA LYS A 81 5.62 4.50 5.27
C LYS A 81 6.97 4.20 5.94
N LYS A 82 7.47 2.97 5.81
CA LYS A 82 8.75 2.52 6.38
C LYS A 82 9.95 3.31 5.83
N TRP A 83 9.92 3.61 4.53
CA TRP A 83 10.92 4.42 3.82
C TRP A 83 10.67 5.93 3.96
N LYS A 84 9.61 6.35 4.68
CA LYS A 84 9.21 7.75 4.88
C LYS A 84 9.04 8.52 3.57
N LEU A 85 8.47 7.86 2.57
CA LEU A 85 8.17 8.47 1.27
C LEU A 85 6.91 9.33 1.36
N THR A 86 6.93 10.47 0.67
CA THR A 86 5.72 11.27 0.47
C THR A 86 4.78 10.54 -0.48
N VAL A 87 3.59 10.21 0.02
CA VAL A 87 2.51 9.66 -0.79
C VAL A 87 1.62 10.80 -1.24
N TYR A 88 1.39 10.89 -2.54
CA TYR A 88 0.51 11.89 -3.12
C TYR A 88 -0.93 11.37 -3.15
N ALA A 89 -1.89 12.30 -3.16
CA ALA A 89 -3.30 11.97 -3.32
C ALA A 89 -3.55 11.15 -4.61
N ASP A 90 -4.69 10.48 -4.68
CA ASP A 90 -5.14 9.88 -5.92
C ASP A 90 -5.20 10.97 -7.01
N PRO A 91 -4.52 10.82 -8.16
CA PRO A 91 -4.58 11.77 -9.27
C PRO A 91 -5.88 11.71 -10.10
N SER A 92 -6.79 10.77 -9.83
CA SER A 92 -8.06 10.61 -10.54
C SER A 92 -9.20 11.48 -9.99
N GLN A 93 -10.39 11.40 -10.61
CA GLN A 93 -11.60 12.06 -10.11
C GLN A 93 -11.99 11.61 -8.70
N TRP A 94 -11.54 10.44 -8.26
CA TRP A 94 -11.86 9.89 -6.95
C TRP A 94 -11.01 10.45 -5.80
N GLY A 95 -9.92 11.15 -6.09
CA GLY A 95 -9.04 11.76 -5.07
C GLY A 95 -9.58 13.03 -4.40
N GLY A 96 -10.82 13.42 -4.68
CA GLY A 96 -11.40 14.74 -4.35
C GLY A 96 -11.36 15.13 -2.87
N GLY A 97 -11.17 14.18 -1.97
CA GLY A 97 -11.16 14.42 -0.53
C GLY A 97 -9.84 14.93 0.06
N ALA A 98 -8.73 14.91 -0.69
CA ALA A 98 -7.42 15.34 -0.20
C ALA A 98 -6.97 16.66 -0.83
N GLN A 99 -6.27 17.50 -0.06
CA GLN A 99 -5.60 18.69 -0.59
C GLN A 99 -4.45 18.24 -1.50
N ARG A 100 -4.54 18.55 -2.80
CA ARG A 100 -3.55 18.12 -3.81
C ARG A 100 -2.91 19.37 -4.45
N PRO A 101 -1.60 19.35 -4.73
CA PRO A 101 -0.92 20.44 -5.43
C PRO A 101 -1.09 20.39 -6.95
N TYR A 102 -1.95 19.49 -7.47
CA TYR A 102 -2.17 19.25 -8.90
C TYR A 102 -3.67 19.01 -9.17
N PRO A 103 -4.16 19.29 -10.40
CA PRO A 103 -5.54 18.99 -10.79
C PRO A 103 -5.76 17.49 -10.97
N THR A 104 -7.01 17.06 -11.10
CA THR A 104 -7.33 15.72 -11.62
C THR A 104 -6.64 15.52 -12.97
N ILE A 105 -5.90 14.42 -13.11
CA ILE A 105 -5.07 14.14 -14.29
C ILE A 105 -5.82 13.22 -15.26
N PHE A 106 -6.64 12.31 -14.76
CA PHE A 106 -7.41 11.37 -15.59
C PHE A 106 -8.70 10.92 -14.90
N ASP A 107 -9.65 10.48 -15.71
CA ASP A 107 -10.91 9.93 -15.23
C ASP A 107 -10.91 8.41 -15.36
N HIS A 108 -11.16 7.72 -14.25
CA HIS A 108 -11.40 6.30 -14.27
C HIS A 108 -12.76 5.98 -14.90
N HIS A 109 -12.78 5.04 -15.85
CA HIS A 109 -14.01 4.40 -16.29
C HIS A 109 -14.56 3.39 -15.27
N ARG A 110 -13.76 3.01 -14.26
CA ARG A 110 -14.17 2.13 -13.18
C ARG A 110 -14.92 2.93 -12.11
N SER A 111 -16.12 2.48 -11.77
CA SER A 111 -16.92 2.98 -10.65
C SER A 111 -16.16 2.87 -9.33
N LYS A 112 -16.41 3.80 -8.41
CA LYS A 112 -15.86 3.73 -7.05
C LYS A 112 -16.35 2.46 -6.36
N ASN A 113 -15.42 1.63 -5.87
CA ASN A 113 -15.73 0.49 -5.01
C ASN A 113 -16.13 0.96 -3.60
#